data_AF-A0A803XM04-F1
#
_entry.id   AF-A0A803XM04-F1
#
_cell.length_a   1.000
_cell.length_b   1.000
_cell.length_c   1.000
_cell.angle_alpha   90.00
_cell.angle_beta   90.00
_cell.angle_gamma   90.00
#
_symmetry.space_group_name_H-M   'P 1'
#
loop_
_entity.id
_entity.type
_entity.pdbx_description
1 polymer ?
#
loop_
_entity_poly.entity_id
_entity_poly.type
_entity_poly.pdbx_seq_one_letter_code
_entity_poly.pdbx_strand_id
1 'polypeptide(L)'
;MELIERVERGVPLPELLAAFNEPSTSDYLVVYLRLLTSGCLQRHRRFFEHPSSPRQEVEPMCKESDHIHIIALARALQVPVLVEYMDRGEGGATNPHVFPEGSQPRVCLLYRPGHYDILYK
;
A
#
# COMPACT_ATOMS: atom_id res chain seq x y z
N MET A 1 -10.61 12.47 -2.65
CA MET A 1 -9.92 13.66 -3.17
C MET A 1 -9.70 14.71 -2.09
N GLU A 2 -10.60 14.86 -1.10
CA GLU A 2 -10.44 15.79 0.03
C GLU A 2 -9.09 15.71 0.79
N LEU A 3 -8.57 14.51 1.08
CA LEU A 3 -7.25 14.36 1.73
C LEU A 3 -6.11 14.92 0.88
N ILE A 4 -6.19 14.82 -0.46
CA ILE A 4 -5.19 15.38 -1.37
C ILE A 4 -5.24 16.91 -1.30
N GLU A 5 -6.45 17.49 -1.32
CA GLU A 5 -6.63 18.95 -1.20
C GLU A 5 -6.08 19.49 0.13
N ARG A 6 -6.23 18.75 1.23
CA ARG A 6 -5.63 19.12 2.52
C ARG A 6 -4.10 19.15 2.44
N VAL A 7 -3.49 18.14 1.82
CA VAL A 7 -2.03 18.10 1.59
C VAL A 7 -1.59 19.25 0.69
N GLU A 8 -2.31 19.55 -0.39
CA GLU A 8 -2.02 20.67 -1.30
C GLU A 8 -2.10 22.04 -0.61
N ARG A 9 -3.02 22.21 0.35
CA ARG A 9 -3.12 23.40 1.20
C ARG A 9 -2.01 23.50 2.24
N GLY A 10 -1.21 22.45 2.42
CA GLY A 10 -0.12 22.41 3.39
C GLY A 10 -0.60 22.34 4.84
N VAL A 11 -1.68 21.60 5.13
CA VAL A 11 -2.12 21.39 6.52
C VAL A 11 -0.99 20.76 7.35
N PRO A 12 -0.87 21.11 8.65
CA PRO A 12 0.17 20.55 9.50
C PRO A 12 -0.02 19.04 9.72
N LEU A 13 1.09 18.32 9.91
CA LEU A 13 1.09 16.86 10.06
C LEU A 13 0.11 16.32 11.13
N PRO A 14 -0.04 16.94 12.33
CA PRO A 14 -1.01 16.47 13.32
C PRO A 14 -2.46 16.53 12.83
N GLU A 15 -2.81 17.50 11.99
CA GLU A 15 -4.15 17.62 11.40
C GLU A 15 -4.38 16.55 10.34
N LEU A 16 -3.38 16.30 9.50
CA LEU A 16 -3.43 15.20 8.54
C LEU A 16 -3.58 13.85 9.26
N LEU A 17 -2.77 13.62 10.30
CA LEU A 17 -2.85 12.41 11.13
C LEU A 17 -4.22 12.26 11.79
N ALA A 18 -4.81 13.35 12.29
CA ALA A 18 -6.16 13.32 12.85
C ALA A 18 -7.19 12.88 11.80
N ALA A 19 -7.07 13.36 10.56
CA ALA A 19 -7.94 12.92 9.46
C ALA A 19 -7.76 11.43 9.11
N PHE A 20 -6.53 10.91 9.16
CA PHE A 20 -6.26 9.47 8.96
C PHE A 20 -6.77 8.59 10.12
N ASN A 21 -7.00 9.15 11.31
CA ASN A 21 -7.58 8.46 12.46
C ASN A 21 -9.10 8.61 12.58
N GLU A 22 -9.73 9.43 11.74
CA GLU A 22 -11.18 9.50 11.63
C GLU A 22 -11.68 8.26 10.86
N PRO A 23 -12.45 7.34 11.49
CA PRO A 23 -12.75 6.03 10.91
C PRO A 23 -13.39 6.11 9.53
N SER A 24 -14.37 7.00 9.38
CA SER A 24 -15.06 7.21 8.10
C SER A 24 -14.09 7.61 6.99
N THR A 25 -13.26 8.62 7.24
CA THR A 25 -12.30 9.16 6.27
C THR A 25 -11.25 8.11 5.90
N SER A 26 -10.71 7.42 6.90
CA SER A 26 -9.69 6.38 6.71
C SER A 26 -10.24 5.19 5.92
N ASP A 27 -11.42 4.68 6.30
CA ASP A 27 -12.04 3.54 5.65
C ASP A 27 -12.40 3.83 4.19
N TYR A 28 -12.94 5.02 3.89
CA TYR A 28 -13.21 5.44 2.52
C TYR A 28 -11.95 5.49 1.66
N LEU A 29 -10.83 5.97 2.22
CA LEU A 29 -9.54 5.96 1.54
C LEU A 29 -9.09 4.53 1.25
N VAL A 30 -9.17 3.64 2.23
CA VAL A 30 -8.78 2.22 2.07
C VAL A 30 -9.63 1.54 1.00
N VAL A 31 -10.95 1.75 1.00
CA VAL A 31 -11.86 1.24 -0.05
C VAL A 31 -11.39 1.73 -1.42
N TYR A 32 -11.11 3.03 -1.57
CA TYR A 32 -10.68 3.59 -2.84
C TYR A 32 -9.37 2.96 -3.34
N LEU A 33 -8.37 2.80 -2.45
CA LEU A 33 -7.10 2.16 -2.78
C LEU A 33 -7.27 0.67 -3.16
N ARG A 34 -8.18 -0.05 -2.51
CA ARG A 34 -8.55 -1.43 -2.91
C ARG A 34 -9.15 -1.50 -4.30
N LEU A 35 -10.07 -0.58 -4.62
CA LEU A 35 -10.67 -0.51 -5.95
C LEU A 35 -9.66 -0.16 -7.05
N LEU A 36 -8.73 0.78 -6.77
CA LEU A 36 -7.62 1.07 -7.68
C LEU A 36 -6.72 -0.14 -7.91
N THR A 37 -6.40 -0.87 -6.84
CA THR A 37 -5.61 -2.10 -6.89
C THR A 37 -6.31 -3.15 -7.74
N SER A 38 -7.60 -3.40 -7.48
CA SER A 38 -8.44 -4.31 -8.27
C SER A 38 -8.49 -3.89 -9.75
N GLY A 39 -8.70 -2.61 -10.04
CA GLY A 39 -8.71 -2.08 -11.40
C GLY A 39 -7.37 -2.27 -12.12
N CYS A 40 -6.25 -2.07 -11.43
CA CYS A 40 -4.91 -2.28 -11.99
C CYS A 40 -4.65 -3.75 -12.32
N LEU A 41 -5.01 -4.67 -11.40
CA LEU A 41 -4.91 -6.11 -11.61
C LEU A 41 -5.77 -6.56 -12.80
N GLN A 42 -7.01 -6.06 -12.89
CA GLN A 42 -7.92 -6.37 -14.00
C GLN A 42 -7.40 -5.86 -15.35
N ARG A 43 -6.88 -4.62 -15.39
CA ARG A 43 -6.33 -3.99 -16.59
C ARG A 43 -5.08 -4.71 -17.10
N HIS A 44 -4.27 -5.25 -16.21
CA HIS A 44 -3.01 -5.91 -16.55
C HIS A 44 -3.02 -7.42 -16.24
N ARG A 45 -4.17 -8.07 -16.42
CA ARG A 45 -4.35 -9.51 -16.09
C ARG A 45 -3.28 -10.44 -16.65
N ARG A 46 -2.82 -10.17 -17.88
CA ARG A 46 -1.76 -10.97 -18.53
C ARG A 46 -0.40 -10.84 -17.85
N PHE A 47 -0.12 -9.71 -17.21
CA PHE A 47 1.14 -9.49 -16.49
C PHE A 47 1.10 -10.14 -15.10
N PHE A 48 -0.04 -10.03 -14.42
CA PHE A 48 -0.16 -10.51 -13.04
C PHE A 48 -0.47 -12.00 -12.92
N GLU A 49 -1.05 -12.62 -13.96
CA GLU A 49 -1.47 -14.03 -13.96
C GLU A 49 -2.21 -14.45 -12.67
N HIS A 50 -2.97 -13.51 -12.08
CA HIS A 50 -3.55 -13.69 -10.75
C HIS A 50 -4.61 -14.80 -10.79
N PRO A 51 -4.47 -15.88 -9.99
CA PRO A 51 -5.31 -17.07 -10.13
C PRO A 51 -6.76 -16.84 -9.66
N SER A 52 -6.97 -15.90 -8.72
CA SER A 52 -8.29 -15.59 -8.19
C SER A 52 -8.83 -14.23 -8.65
N SER A 53 -10.15 -14.05 -8.54
CA SER A 53 -10.83 -12.83 -8.95
C SER A 53 -10.49 -11.68 -8.00
N PRO A 54 -10.00 -10.52 -8.50
CA PRO A 54 -9.76 -9.34 -7.66
C PRO A 54 -11.00 -8.87 -6.89
N ARG A 55 -12.20 -9.15 -7.42
CA ARG A 55 -13.48 -8.87 -6.77
C ARG A 55 -13.70 -9.62 -5.45
N GLN A 56 -13.03 -10.77 -5.25
CA GLN A 56 -13.20 -11.62 -4.07
C GLN A 56 -12.07 -11.42 -3.06
N GLU A 57 -10.85 -11.18 -3.52
CA GLU A 57 -9.68 -11.07 -2.63
C GLU A 57 -9.22 -9.63 -2.37
N VAL A 58 -9.52 -8.68 -3.25
CA VAL A 58 -8.99 -7.31 -3.16
C VAL A 58 -10.06 -6.30 -2.76
N GLU A 59 -11.19 -6.31 -3.45
CA GLU A 59 -12.27 -5.34 -3.25
C GLU A 59 -12.90 -5.37 -1.85
N PRO A 60 -13.12 -6.54 -1.21
CA PRO A 60 -13.67 -6.57 0.13
C PRO A 60 -12.74 -5.95 1.17
N MET A 61 -13.33 -5.21 2.11
CA MET A 61 -12.63 -4.69 3.28
C MET A 61 -12.14 -5.84 4.17
N CYS A 62 -11.12 -5.55 4.98
CA CYS A 62 -10.55 -6.49 5.96
C CYS A 62 -9.94 -7.78 5.37
N LYS A 63 -9.72 -7.84 4.05
CA LYS A 63 -8.94 -8.90 3.40
C LYS A 63 -7.46 -8.58 3.43
N GLU A 64 -6.62 -9.56 3.76
CA GLU A 64 -5.18 -9.39 3.82
C GLU A 64 -4.59 -8.96 2.46
N SER A 65 -3.47 -8.23 2.50
CA SER A 65 -2.76 -7.77 1.31
C SER A 65 -1.36 -8.38 1.25
N ASP A 66 -1.13 -9.18 0.22
CA ASP A 66 0.17 -9.74 -0.17
C ASP A 66 0.89 -8.87 -1.24
N HIS A 67 2.10 -9.28 -1.63
CA HIS A 67 3.02 -8.65 -2.59
C HIS A 67 2.33 -8.16 -3.88
N ILE A 68 1.38 -8.93 -4.41
CA ILE A 68 0.71 -8.61 -5.68
C ILE A 68 -0.12 -7.32 -5.58
N HIS A 69 -0.70 -7.05 -4.41
CA HIS A 69 -1.45 -5.83 -4.14
C HIS A 69 -0.51 -4.61 -4.07
N ILE A 70 0.64 -4.78 -3.41
CA ILE A 70 1.67 -3.73 -3.29
C ILE A 70 2.16 -3.34 -4.69
N ILE A 71 2.52 -4.33 -5.52
CA ILE A 71 2.99 -4.10 -6.89
C ILE A 71 1.90 -3.43 -7.73
N ALA A 72 0.66 -3.91 -7.64
CA ALA A 72 -0.46 -3.35 -8.41
C ALA A 72 -0.76 -1.91 -8.01
N LEU A 73 -0.78 -1.58 -6.72
CA LEU A 73 -1.04 -0.22 -6.24
C LEU A 73 0.12 0.73 -6.54
N ALA A 74 1.36 0.32 -6.29
CA ALA A 74 2.56 1.10 -6.63
C ALA A 74 2.59 1.43 -8.12
N ARG A 75 2.23 0.46 -8.99
CA ARG A 75 2.10 0.67 -10.43
C ARG A 75 0.94 1.61 -10.78
N ALA A 76 -0.22 1.45 -10.13
CA ALA A 76 -1.40 2.26 -10.40
C ALA A 76 -1.17 3.74 -10.08
N LEU A 77 -0.49 4.02 -8.96
CA LEU A 77 -0.21 5.38 -8.49
C LEU A 77 1.12 5.94 -9.02
N GLN A 78 1.96 5.10 -9.63
CA GLN A 78 3.33 5.45 -10.04
C GLN A 78 4.18 5.95 -8.86
N VAL A 79 3.95 5.39 -7.67
CA VAL A 79 4.67 5.73 -6.44
C VAL A 79 5.53 4.55 -6.03
N PRO A 80 6.87 4.71 -6.02
CA PRO A 80 7.75 3.64 -5.59
C PRO A 80 7.75 3.43 -4.07
N VAL A 81 7.67 2.16 -3.64
CA VAL A 81 7.57 1.75 -2.25
C VAL A 81 8.69 0.77 -1.90
N LEU A 82 9.33 0.96 -0.75
CA LEU A 82 10.22 -0.01 -0.12
C LEU A 82 9.46 -0.75 0.97
N VAL A 83 9.61 -2.07 1.03
CA VAL A 83 9.12 -2.92 2.12
C VAL A 83 10.28 -3.67 2.73
N GLU A 84 10.56 -3.41 4.00
CA GLU A 84 11.49 -4.18 4.83
C GLU A 84 10.75 -5.39 5.39
N TYR A 85 11.11 -6.60 4.97
CA TYR A 85 10.53 -7.83 5.50
C TYR A 85 11.31 -8.27 6.73
N MET A 86 10.63 -8.25 7.88
CA MET A 86 11.16 -8.78 9.13
C MET A 86 10.65 -10.20 9.32
N ASP A 87 11.41 -11.17 8.78
CA ASP A 87 11.19 -12.58 9.06
C ASP A 87 11.91 -13.00 10.36
N ARG A 88 11.60 -14.19 10.85
CA ARG A 88 12.26 -14.78 12.04
C ARG A 88 13.63 -15.38 11.70
N GLY A 89 14.30 -14.90 10.66
CA GLY A 89 15.59 -15.43 10.21
C GLY A 89 16.69 -15.27 11.28
N GLU A 90 17.61 -16.23 11.31
CA GLU A 90 18.83 -16.12 12.12
C GLU A 90 19.73 -15.03 11.53
N GLY A 91 19.82 -13.86 12.18
CA GLY A 91 20.75 -12.81 11.76
C GLY A 91 20.34 -11.36 12.06
N GLY A 92 19.09 -11.11 12.49
CA GLY A 92 18.64 -9.76 12.86
C GLY A 92 18.60 -8.74 11.71
N ALA A 93 18.85 -9.17 10.48
CA ALA A 93 18.76 -8.35 9.28
C ALA A 93 17.35 -8.44 8.68
N THR A 94 16.82 -7.30 8.19
CA THR A 94 15.59 -7.26 7.38
C THR A 94 15.92 -7.46 5.90
N ASN A 95 14.96 -7.98 5.14
CA ASN A 95 15.09 -8.17 3.69
C ASN A 95 14.36 -7.02 2.95
N PRO A 96 15.09 -6.06 2.36
CA PRO A 96 14.47 -4.92 1.66
C PRO A 96 14.00 -5.31 0.26
N HIS A 97 12.76 -4.95 -0.08
CA HIS A 97 12.21 -5.09 -1.43
C HIS A 97 11.64 -3.77 -1.94
N VAL A 98 12.08 -3.33 -3.12
CA VAL A 98 11.64 -2.08 -3.75
C VAL A 98 10.69 -2.39 -4.90
N PHE A 99 9.54 -1.70 -4.93
CA PHE A 99 8.51 -1.85 -5.94
C PHE A 99 8.25 -0.51 -6.65
N PRO A 100 8.48 -0.38 -7.96
CA PRO A 100 9.15 -1.35 -8.85
C PRO A 100 10.66 -1.44 -8.58
N GLU A 101 11.29 -2.57 -8.94
CA GLU A 101 12.74 -2.75 -8.76
C GLU A 101 13.57 -1.66 -9.46
N GLY A 102 14.69 -1.29 -8.86
CA GLY A 102 15.60 -0.26 -9.39
C GLY A 102 15.12 1.19 -9.27
N SER A 103 13.94 1.42 -8.68
CA SER A 103 13.42 2.76 -8.42
C SER A 103 13.93 3.35 -7.10
N GLN A 104 13.71 4.66 -6.90
CA GLN A 104 14.00 5.35 -5.65
C GLN A 104 12.72 5.46 -4.80
N PRO A 105 12.58 4.66 -3.73
CA PRO A 105 11.37 4.64 -2.89
C PRO A 105 11.22 5.93 -2.10
N ARG A 106 9.99 6.48 -2.08
CA ARG A 106 9.62 7.63 -1.24
C ARG A 106 8.85 7.21 0.01
N VAL A 107 8.31 6.00 0.01
CA VAL A 107 7.57 5.40 1.14
C VAL A 107 8.32 4.15 1.57
N CYS A 108 8.61 4.03 2.86
CA CYS A 108 9.26 2.85 3.45
C CYS A 108 8.28 2.20 4.43
N LEU A 109 8.03 0.91 4.26
CA LEU A 109 7.16 0.11 5.12
C LEU A 109 7.95 -0.99 5.79
N LEU A 110 7.52 -1.41 6.98
CA LEU A 110 7.97 -2.62 7.65
C LEU A 110 6.85 -3.65 7.54
N TYR A 111 7.16 -4.81 6.97
CA TYR A 111 6.27 -5.97 7.04
C TYR A 111 6.68 -6.89 8.20
N ARG A 112 5.70 -7.19 9.04
CA ARG A 112 5.72 -8.26 10.04
C ARG A 112 4.58 -9.22 9.69
N PRO A 113 4.64 -10.52 10.06
CA PRO A 113 3.56 -11.45 9.74
C PRO A 113 2.17 -10.91 10.11
N GLY A 114 1.35 -10.60 9.10
CA GLY A 114 0.00 -10.03 9.26
C GLY A 114 -0.09 -8.52 9.52
N HIS A 115 1.00 -7.76 9.45
CA HIS A 115 1.00 -6.33 9.80
C HIS A 115 1.98 -5.50 8.96
N TYR A 116 1.57 -4.28 8.61
CA TYR A 116 2.43 -3.28 7.98
C TYR A 116 2.53 -2.03 8.85
N ASP A 117 3.74 -1.53 9.04
CA ASP A 117 4.03 -0.26 9.71
C ASP A 117 4.77 0.70 8.78
N ILE A 118 4.73 1.99 9.07
CA ILE A 118 5.47 3.02 8.31
C ILE A 118 6.84 3.23 8.97
N LEU A 119 7.91 3.21 8.17
CA LEU A 119 9.26 3.53 8.61
C LEU A 119 9.65 4.95 8.18
N TYR A 120 10.30 5.67 9.09
CA TYR A 120 10.92 6.98 8.84
C TYR A 120 12.44 6.84 8.93
N LYS A 121 13.15 7.51 8.04
CA LYS A 121 14.62 7.61 8.04
C LYS A 121 15.07 8.88 8.75
#